data_AF-A0A1C6SQL3-F1
#
_entry.id   AF-A0A1C6SQL3-F1
#
_cell.length_a   1.000
_cell.length_b   1.000
_cell.length_c   1.000
_cell.angle_alpha   90.00
_cell.angle_beta   90.00
_cell.angle_gamma   90.00
#
_symmetry.space_group_name_H-M   'P 1'
#
loop_
_entity.id
_entity.type
_entity.pdbx_description
1 polymer ?
#
loop_
_entity_poly.entity_id
_entity_poly.type
_entity_poly.pdbx_seq_one_letter_code
_entity_poly.pdbx_strand_id
1 'polypeptide(L)'
;MIRHVGTALAVLGLAACLYFVAAYQWLTGGDWRHNPGGRHLMEFTGTLGVLLGLIVAARLWPDYPGRDQVTLLVFGLLVGQVVWRSVLLHRAQHDDREPAGRP
;
A
#
# COMPACT_ATOMS: atom_id res chain seq x y z
N MET A 1 -24.88 12.01 -6.35
CA MET A 1 -24.30 11.03 -7.31
C MET A 1 -22.82 10.74 -7.05
N ILE A 2 -21.94 11.75 -7.09
CA ILE A 2 -20.48 11.62 -6.87
C ILE A 2 -20.11 10.89 -5.57
N ARG A 3 -20.86 11.17 -4.48
CA ARG A 3 -20.62 10.56 -3.16
C ARG A 3 -20.81 9.04 -3.14
N HIS A 4 -21.81 8.52 -3.86
CA HIS A 4 -22.09 7.09 -3.94
C HIS A 4 -21.10 6.39 -4.87
N VAL A 5 -20.74 7.02 -5.99
CA VAL A 5 -19.71 6.52 -6.91
C VAL A 5 -18.37 6.36 -6.19
N GLY A 6 -17.93 7.38 -5.43
CA GLY A 6 -16.70 7.29 -4.66
C GLY A 6 -16.72 6.19 -3.59
N THR A 7 -17.88 5.94 -2.98
CA THR A 7 -18.02 4.87 -1.98
C THR A 7 -17.97 3.49 -2.65
N ALA A 8 -18.65 3.31 -3.78
CA ALA A 8 -18.63 2.07 -4.55
C ALA A 8 -17.21 1.74 -5.05
N LEU A 9 -16.49 2.74 -5.56
CA LEU A 9 -15.09 2.58 -5.97
C LEU A 9 -14.19 2.21 -4.79
N ALA A 10 -14.41 2.80 -3.61
CA ALA A 10 -13.63 2.46 -2.42
C ALA A 10 -13.88 1.01 -1.96
N VAL A 11 -15.14 0.56 -1.95
CA VAL A 11 -15.49 -0.82 -1.63
C VAL A 11 -14.90 -1.80 -2.64
N LEU A 12 -15.01 -1.49 -3.94
CA LEU A 12 -14.47 -2.34 -5.00
C LEU A 12 -12.95 -2.42 -4.94
N GLY A 13 -12.27 -1.29 -4.73
CA GLY A 13 -10.82 -1.27 -4.56
C GLY A 13 -10.36 -2.01 -3.31
N LEU A 14 -11.10 -1.91 -2.19
CA LEU A 14 -10.81 -2.66 -0.97
C LEU A 14 -10.94 -4.17 -1.22
N ALA A 15 -12.04 -4.60 -1.87
CA ALA A 15 -12.25 -5.99 -2.24
C ALA A 15 -11.14 -6.49 -3.18
N ALA A 16 -10.70 -5.67 -4.13
CA ALA A 16 -9.59 -6.00 -5.03
C ALA A 16 -8.26 -6.15 -4.26
N CYS A 17 -7.98 -5.30 -3.27
CA CYS A 17 -6.79 -5.44 -2.41
C CYS A 17 -6.82 -6.74 -1.60
N LEU A 18 -7.96 -7.07 -1.00
CA LEU A 18 -8.13 -8.30 -0.23
C LEU A 18 -8.00 -9.54 -1.13
N TYR A 19 -8.65 -9.51 -2.30
CA TYR A 19 -8.53 -10.57 -3.30
C TYR A 19 -7.08 -10.75 -3.75
N PHE A 20 -6.38 -9.66 -4.05
CA PHE A 20 -4.97 -9.72 -4.45
C PHE A 20 -4.10 -10.36 -3.36
N VAL A 21 -4.25 -9.94 -2.10
CA VAL A 21 -3.49 -10.51 -0.98
C VAL A 21 -3.78 -12.01 -0.83
N ALA A 22 -5.06 -12.40 -0.89
CA ALA A 22 -5.45 -13.81 -0.80
C ALA A 22 -4.93 -14.65 -1.98
N ALA A 23 -5.08 -14.14 -3.20
CA ALA A 23 -4.58 -14.77 -4.41
C ALA A 23 -3.06 -14.90 -4.39
N TYR A 24 -2.34 -13.86 -3.98
CA TYR A 24 -0.88 -13.89 -3.84
C TYR A 24 -0.47 -14.94 -2.81
N GLN A 25 -1.09 -14.95 -1.63
CA GLN A 25 -0.81 -15.93 -0.57
C GLN A 25 -1.03 -17.37 -1.06
N TRP A 26 -2.10 -17.61 -1.83
CA TRP A 26 -2.41 -18.95 -2.33
C TRP A 26 -1.49 -19.39 -3.48
N LEU A 27 -1.23 -18.50 -4.45
CA LEU A 27 -0.46 -18.82 -5.66
C LEU A 27 1.04 -18.90 -5.40
N THR A 28 1.57 -18.11 -4.46
CA THR A 28 3.02 -18.07 -4.17
C THR A 28 3.39 -18.83 -2.91
N GLY A 29 2.42 -19.43 -2.21
CA GLY A 29 2.64 -20.06 -0.90
C GLY A 29 3.05 -19.06 0.20
N GLY A 30 2.85 -17.76 0.00
CA GLY A 30 3.23 -16.73 0.96
C GLY A 30 4.69 -16.29 0.89
N ASP A 31 5.37 -16.49 -0.24
CA ASP A 31 6.79 -16.16 -0.42
C ASP A 31 7.09 -14.64 -0.43
N TRP A 32 6.06 -13.80 -0.28
CA TRP A 32 6.23 -12.35 -0.25
C TRP A 32 7.16 -11.86 0.86
N ARG A 33 7.42 -12.64 1.91
CA ARG A 33 8.35 -12.23 2.99
C ARG A 33 9.82 -12.37 2.60
N HIS A 34 10.16 -13.36 1.78
CA HIS A 34 11.54 -13.63 1.37
C HIS A 34 11.87 -12.93 0.05
N ASN A 35 10.87 -12.74 -0.82
CA ASN A 35 11.05 -12.02 -2.07
C ASN A 35 10.96 -10.49 -1.85
N PRO A 36 12.01 -9.70 -2.14
CA PRO A 36 11.98 -8.24 -2.01
C PRO A 36 10.87 -7.57 -2.84
N GLY A 37 10.60 -8.07 -4.05
CA GLY A 37 9.49 -7.57 -4.87
C GLY A 37 8.12 -7.88 -4.25
N GLY A 38 7.98 -9.09 -3.69
CA GLY A 38 6.78 -9.50 -2.97
C GLY A 38 6.48 -8.64 -1.73
N ARG A 39 7.51 -8.33 -0.93
CA ARG A 39 7.36 -7.43 0.24
C ARG A 39 6.82 -6.08 -0.17
N HIS A 40 7.42 -5.45 -1.18
CA HIS A 40 6.97 -4.14 -1.65
C HIS A 40 5.55 -4.15 -2.18
N LEU A 41 5.20 -5.18 -2.93
CA LEU A 41 3.87 -5.31 -3.50
C LEU A 41 2.82 -5.51 -2.40
N MET A 42 3.09 -6.35 -1.40
CA MET A 42 2.19 -6.57 -0.27
C MET A 42 2.10 -5.36 0.65
N GLU A 43 3.21 -4.67 0.93
CA GLU A 43 3.21 -3.41 1.70
C GLU A 43 2.39 -2.32 1.02
N PHE A 44 2.49 -2.20 -0.32
CA PHE A 44 1.68 -1.26 -1.08
C PHE A 44 0.20 -1.59 -1.01
N THR A 45 -0.14 -2.83 -1.36
CA THR A 45 -1.53 -3.29 -1.39
C THR A 45 -2.17 -3.22 -0.02
N GLY A 46 -1.43 -3.56 1.04
CA GLY A 46 -1.90 -3.42 2.42
C GLY A 46 -2.22 -1.98 2.78
N THR A 47 -1.33 -1.03 2.45
CA THR A 47 -1.54 0.40 2.74
C THR A 47 -2.71 0.98 1.94
N LEU A 48 -2.82 0.60 0.66
CA LEU A 48 -3.96 0.98 -0.17
C LEU A 48 -5.26 0.40 0.38
N GLY A 49 -5.25 -0.88 0.78
CA GLY A 49 -6.39 -1.53 1.44
C GLY A 49 -6.81 -0.80 2.72
N VAL A 50 -5.87 -0.41 3.58
CA VAL A 50 -6.15 0.36 4.79
C VAL A 50 -6.77 1.73 4.45
N LEU A 51 -6.23 2.44 3.46
CA LEU A 51 -6.79 3.73 3.02
C LEU A 51 -8.24 3.58 2.53
N LEU A 52 -8.49 2.61 1.65
CA LEU A 52 -9.82 2.34 1.10
C LEU A 52 -10.78 1.90 2.21
N GLY A 53 -10.31 1.07 3.15
CA GLY A 53 -11.04 0.69 4.35
C GLY A 53 -11.42 1.89 5.21
N LEU A 54 -10.50 2.84 5.43
CA LEU A 54 -10.80 4.08 6.15
C LEU A 54 -11.79 4.97 5.41
N ILE A 55 -11.72 5.05 4.09
CA ILE A 55 -12.71 5.78 3.29
C ILE A 55 -14.08 5.16 3.50
N VAL A 56 -14.21 3.83 3.39
CA VAL A 56 -15.48 3.12 3.64
C VAL A 56 -15.95 3.33 5.07
N ALA A 57 -15.08 3.15 6.06
CA ALA A 57 -15.39 3.33 7.48
C ALA A 57 -15.88 4.75 7.79
N ALA A 58 -15.20 5.78 7.28
CA ALA A 58 -15.61 7.17 7.46
C ALA A 58 -16.93 7.52 6.78
N ARG A 59 -17.38 6.74 5.79
CA ARG A 59 -18.71 6.91 5.17
C ARG A 59 -19.81 6.18 5.91
N LEU A 60 -19.51 5.03 6.53
CA LEU A 60 -20.47 4.24 7.30
C LEU A 60 -20.65 4.79 8.73
N TRP A 61 -19.54 5.22 9.34
CA TRP A 61 -19.48 5.89 10.64
C TRP A 61 -18.73 7.22 10.48
N PRO A 62 -19.43 8.34 10.26
CA PRO A 62 -18.76 9.64 10.14
C PRO A 62 -18.16 10.15 11.46
N ASP A 63 -18.71 9.74 12.60
CA ASP A 63 -18.41 10.30 13.94
C ASP A 63 -17.72 9.31 14.88
N TYR A 64 -16.87 8.40 14.38
CA TYR A 64 -16.12 7.52 15.28
C TYR A 64 -15.01 8.29 16.01
N PRO A 65 -14.80 8.02 17.32
CA PRO A 65 -13.76 8.68 18.10
C PRO A 65 -12.37 8.38 17.53
N GLY A 66 -11.54 9.39 17.40
CA GLY A 66 -10.16 9.24 16.91
C GLY A 66 -10.00 9.32 15.37
N ARG A 67 -11.06 9.67 14.63
CA ARG A 67 -11.05 9.75 13.15
C ARG A 67 -9.92 10.59 12.59
N ASP A 68 -9.66 11.77 13.16
CA ASP A 68 -8.63 12.68 12.66
C ASP A 68 -7.23 12.10 12.89
N GLN A 69 -7.00 11.50 14.06
CA GLN A 69 -5.74 10.85 14.41
C GLN A 69 -5.48 9.65 13.50
N VAL A 70 -6.49 8.80 13.27
CA VAL A 70 -6.39 7.64 12.39
C VAL A 70 -6.15 8.05 10.94
N THR A 71 -6.85 9.08 10.46
CA THR A 71 -6.65 9.63 9.11
C THR A 71 -5.24 10.17 8.94
N LEU A 72 -4.76 10.96 9.91
CA LEU A 72 -3.41 11.52 9.90
C LEU A 72 -2.34 10.43 9.94
N LEU A 73 -2.53 9.41 10.79
CA LEU A 73 -1.60 8.29 10.90
C LEU A 73 -1.51 7.51 9.58
N VAL A 74 -2.63 7.17 8.96
CA VAL A 74 -2.63 6.45 7.69
C VAL A 74 -2.08 7.31 6.56
N PHE A 75 -2.39 8.60 6.54
CA PHE A 75 -1.78 9.52 5.58
C PHE A 75 -0.26 9.61 5.76
N GLY A 76 0.22 9.71 7.00
CA GLY A 76 1.65 9.68 7.34
C GLY A 76 2.34 8.39 6.90
N LEU A 77 1.70 7.23 7.10
CA LEU A 77 2.20 5.94 6.60
C LEU A 77 2.30 5.93 5.07
N LEU A 78 1.31 6.50 4.38
CA LEU A 78 1.30 6.61 2.91
C LEU A 78 2.46 7.47 2.41
N VAL A 79 2.65 8.64 3.00
CA VAL A 79 3.79 9.52 2.68
C VAL A 79 5.10 8.81 2.98
N GLY A 80 5.22 8.16 4.14
CA GLY A 80 6.38 7.38 4.53
C GLY A 80 6.71 6.27 3.53
N GLN A 81 5.71 5.55 3.02
CA GLN A 81 5.92 4.53 1.98
C GLN A 81 6.44 5.13 0.68
N VAL A 82 5.92 6.27 0.24
CA VAL A 82 6.38 6.94 -0.98
C VAL A 82 7.84 7.39 -0.80
N VAL A 83 8.16 8.05 0.30
CA VAL A 83 9.53 8.50 0.60
C VAL A 83 10.49 7.32 0.66
N TRP A 84 10.12 6.25 1.37
CA TRP A 84 10.95 5.05 1.48
C TRP A 84 11.21 4.40 0.13
N ARG A 85 10.20 4.32 -0.74
CA ARG A 85 10.36 3.80 -2.11
C ARG A 85 11.26 4.67 -2.96
N SER A 86 11.15 5.99 -2.87
CA SER A 86 12.06 6.90 -3.54
C SER A 86 13.50 6.68 -3.08
N VAL A 87 13.73 6.51 -1.77
CA VAL A 87 15.05 6.20 -1.22
C VAL A 87 15.59 4.86 -1.75
N LEU A 88 14.76 3.81 -1.77
CA LEU A 88 15.15 2.50 -2.30
C LEU A 88 15.48 2.55 -3.79
N LEU A 89 14.70 3.28 -4.58
CA LEU A 89 14.97 3.48 -6.00
C LEU A 89 16.31 4.17 -6.21
N HIS A 90 16.59 5.24 -5.46
CA HIS A 90 17.87 5.92 -5.52
C HIS A 90 19.03 5.02 -5.13
N ARG A 91 18.87 4.19 -4.08
CA ARG A 91 19.90 3.22 -3.67
C ARG A 91 20.17 2.18 -4.74
N ALA A 92 19.13 1.58 -5.31
CA ALA A 92 19.27 0.59 -6.38
C ALA A 92 19.99 1.17 -7.61
N GLN A 93 19.69 2.42 -7.99
CA GLN A 93 20.38 3.08 -9.10
C GLN A 93 21.83 3.49 -8.79
N HIS A 94 22.20 3.61 -7.51
CA HIS A 94 23.57 3.90 -7.11
C HIS A 94 24.43 2.63 -7.02
N ASP A 95 23.87 1.48 -6.63
CA ASP A 95 24.58 0.19 -6.60
C ASP A 95 24.93 -0.33 -8.00
N ASP A 96 24.07 -0.12 -9.01
CA ASP A 96 24.33 -0.55 -10.39
C ASP A 96 25.38 0.30 -11.14
N ARG A 97 25.90 1.37 -10.52
CA ARG A 97 26.93 2.26 -11.12
C ARG A 97 28.38 1.81 -10.92
N GLU A 98 28.64 0.69 -10.23
CA GLU A 98 29.98 0.07 -10.19
C GLU A 98 29.96 -1.29 -10.93
N PRO A 99 30.34 -1.31 -12.22
CA PRO A 99 31.66 -1.86 -12.56
C PRO A 99 32.31 -1.11 -13.74
N ALA A 100 32.87 0.07 -13.48
CA ALA A 100 33.79 0.73 -14.40
C ALA A 100 35.20 0.72 -13.81
N GLY A 101 35.81 -0.47 -13.76
CA GLY A 101 37.21 -0.59 -13.33
C GLY A 101 37.54 -1.93 -12.69
N ARG A 102 37.62 -3.00 -13.49
CA ARG A 102 38.57 -4.07 -13.19
C ARG A 102 39.62 -4.06 -14.31
N PRO A 103 40.92 -3.83 -14.00
CA PRO A 103 42.00 -4.02 -14.95
C PRO A 103 42.13 -5.50 -15.36
#